data_AF-A0A2R4C4I7-F1
#
_entry.id   AF-A0A2R4C4I7-F1
#
_cell.length_a   1.000
_cell.length_b   1.000
_cell.length_c   1.000
_cell.angle_alpha   90.00
_cell.angle_beta   90.00
_cell.angle_gamma   90.00
#
_symmetry.space_group_name_H-M   'P 1'
#
loop_
_entity.id
_entity.type
_entity.pdbx_description
1 polymer ?
#
loop_
_entity_poly.entity_id
_entity_poly.type
_entity_poly.pdbx_seq_one_letter_code
_entity_poly.pdbx_strand_id
1 'polypeptide(L)'
;MNEDRINESGSAFKTLLPGLLLACAVQASASVTNPRIGGLIWSEEFNGTVLDTKIWTPYDGNGCQIGLCGYGNAELEYYSPRNLTIADVPFERGTRALAIQARRERQGSNEFTSGKIDSYNKVQVKYGMVEIRMSTPDLTTGLWPAAWMLGTSAQAWPRKGEIDIMEMGHKASEWSQAGAASANHFVGSNIITWNQAACVPGNETCAASTAWKTKNWYVPATSLVNRFVKYRLYWTDTEMRFTVEDNGVEHDMYDKPLPVNSDALKAPFYLLLNLAVGGNFTDAATPSQVTAPLPSTMYVDYVRVYELDGLGEVKLGNQTVPEAGKFGVYTDNSAVNAKLEAGTTSDIWVWNNNSIGGGSLGPYEGNNVLAWSYNKPGDWFGASIQSRSIRDMTNFRNGTVKFRIKIPANVSFNIGLADTYTNVNWLNFPANTTAFGLVRNGDWATATIPVSTLAGPLVALQSIVDLFMFSSDGNNLPTTAFQFAIDDIVWDAGTPAQSAPQYVTQVAPTTLRFTSTVGEWADVHYAVNNGGQMNVRMRLQNGVSTFEASGLKVGDVVRYNFTYWDAAANHAVDTVPQTYTMQ
;
A
#
# COMPACT_ATOMS: atom_id res chain seq x y z
N MET A 1 -11.43 91.57 -0.16
CA MET A 1 -12.16 91.94 -1.38
C MET A 1 -13.20 90.87 -1.62
N ASN A 2 -14.47 91.30 -1.55
CA ASN A 2 -15.72 90.79 -2.14
C ASN A 2 -15.81 89.27 -2.35
N GLU A 3 -16.66 88.54 -1.62
CA GLU A 3 -18.11 88.42 -1.84
C GLU A 3 -18.49 88.29 -3.32
N ASP A 4 -18.93 87.09 -3.73
CA ASP A 4 -20.27 86.95 -4.31
C ASP A 4 -20.77 85.49 -4.28
N ARG A 5 -22.06 85.38 -3.93
CA ARG A 5 -22.88 84.17 -3.73
C ARG A 5 -23.43 83.67 -5.07
N ILE A 6 -23.66 82.35 -5.22
CA ILE A 6 -24.91 81.80 -5.81
C ILE A 6 -25.27 80.46 -5.12
N ASN A 7 -26.58 80.27 -4.97
CA ASN A 7 -27.37 79.34 -4.19
C ASN A 7 -27.55 77.92 -4.81
N GLU A 8 -28.01 77.01 -3.94
CA GLU A 8 -29.03 75.96 -4.15
C GLU A 8 -28.69 74.50 -4.53
N SER A 9 -28.90 73.65 -3.51
CA SER A 9 -29.70 72.41 -3.49
C SER A 9 -29.18 71.15 -4.20
N GLY A 10 -28.98 70.10 -3.41
CA GLY A 10 -28.76 68.73 -3.90
C GLY A 10 -28.47 67.76 -2.74
N SER A 11 -29.50 67.03 -2.32
CA SER A 11 -29.43 65.92 -1.35
C SER A 11 -28.39 64.87 -1.77
N ALA A 12 -27.38 64.63 -0.92
CA ALA A 12 -26.45 63.51 -1.08
C ALA A 12 -26.69 62.49 0.04
N PHE A 13 -27.35 61.39 -0.32
CA PHE A 13 -27.40 60.15 0.45
C PHE A 13 -25.98 59.71 0.81
N LYS A 14 -25.63 59.75 2.11
CA LYS A 14 -24.44 59.07 2.62
C LYS A 14 -24.77 57.59 2.77
N THR A 15 -24.42 56.81 1.75
CA THR A 15 -24.43 55.35 1.80
C THR A 15 -23.42 54.89 2.86
N LEU A 16 -23.90 54.38 4.00
CA LEU A 16 -23.08 53.57 4.90
C LEU A 16 -22.77 52.26 4.18
N LEU A 17 -21.53 52.05 3.74
CA LEU A 17 -21.05 50.71 3.42
C LEU A 17 -20.87 49.94 4.74
N PRO A 18 -21.50 48.77 4.92
CA PRO A 18 -21.14 47.89 6.02
C PRO A 18 -19.75 47.34 5.73
N GLY A 19 -18.78 47.65 6.59
CA GLY A 19 -17.46 47.04 6.56
C GLY A 19 -17.61 45.54 6.79
N LEU A 20 -17.45 44.75 5.73
CA LEU A 20 -17.37 43.31 5.80
C LEU A 20 -16.03 42.96 6.48
N LEU A 21 -16.06 42.73 7.79
CA LEU A 21 -14.96 42.09 8.50
C LEU A 21 -14.81 40.68 7.92
N LEU A 22 -13.91 40.52 6.97
CA LEU A 22 -13.43 39.22 6.53
C LEU A 22 -12.62 38.66 7.69
N ALA A 23 -13.28 37.89 8.57
CA ALA A 23 -12.59 37.06 9.53
C ALA A 23 -11.79 36.02 8.74
N CYS A 24 -10.50 36.28 8.52
CA CYS A 24 -9.55 35.25 8.15
C CYS A 24 -9.50 34.27 9.33
N ALA A 25 -10.35 33.24 9.29
CA ALA A 25 -10.21 32.08 10.15
C ALA A 25 -8.90 31.40 9.75
N VAL A 26 -7.82 31.73 10.45
CA VAL A 26 -6.61 30.92 10.43
C VAL A 26 -7.05 29.58 11.02
N GLN A 27 -7.24 28.56 10.17
CA GLN A 27 -7.41 27.20 10.66
C GLN A 27 -6.16 26.87 11.47
N ALA A 28 -6.33 26.69 12.78
CA ALA A 28 -5.24 26.22 13.62
C ALA A 28 -4.78 24.87 13.06
N SER A 29 -3.46 24.70 12.88
CA SER A 29 -2.90 23.40 12.51
C SER A 29 -3.29 22.35 13.55
N ALA A 30 -3.60 21.13 13.10
CA ALA A 30 -3.87 20.01 13.97
C ALA A 30 -2.69 19.79 14.95
N SER A 31 -3.01 19.47 16.21
CA SER A 31 -2.02 19.31 17.27
C SER A 31 -2.01 17.88 17.78
N VAL A 32 -0.84 17.29 18.01
CA VAL A 32 -0.73 15.99 18.68
C VAL A 32 -0.61 16.10 20.21
N THR A 33 -0.33 17.29 20.74
CA THR A 33 -0.14 17.50 22.19
C THR A 33 -1.41 17.96 22.90
N ASN A 34 -2.27 18.72 22.22
CA ASN A 34 -3.59 19.10 22.73
C ASN A 34 -4.67 18.95 21.64
N PRO A 35 -4.87 17.74 21.10
CA PRO A 35 -5.87 17.50 20.07
C PRO A 35 -7.30 17.53 20.61
N ARG A 36 -8.23 17.89 19.73
CA ARG A 36 -9.61 17.42 19.83
C ARG A 36 -9.71 16.02 19.20
N ILE A 37 -9.95 15.01 20.05
CA ILE A 37 -10.33 13.67 19.57
C ILE A 37 -11.76 13.73 19.05
N GLY A 38 -11.92 13.39 17.77
CA GLY A 38 -13.21 13.39 17.07
C GLY A 38 -13.91 12.03 17.13
N GLY A 39 -14.71 11.75 16.10
CA GLY A 39 -15.50 10.51 16.04
C GLY A 39 -14.63 9.26 15.91
N LEU A 40 -15.14 8.12 16.38
CA LEU A 40 -14.61 6.79 16.04
C LEU A 40 -14.91 6.52 14.57
N ILE A 41 -13.86 6.36 13.74
CA ILE A 41 -14.00 6.14 12.30
C ILE A 41 -13.82 4.70 11.88
N TRP A 42 -13.14 3.89 12.70
CA TRP A 42 -13.03 2.45 12.51
C TRP A 42 -12.66 1.73 13.81
N SER A 43 -13.08 0.48 13.97
CA SER A 43 -12.71 -0.36 15.10
C SER A 43 -12.75 -1.85 14.78
N GLU A 44 -11.87 -2.61 15.42
CA GLU A 44 -11.99 -4.05 15.62
C GLU A 44 -12.05 -4.31 17.13
N GLU A 45 -13.12 -4.96 17.58
CA GLU A 45 -13.42 -5.20 19.00
C GLU A 45 -13.21 -6.66 19.40
N PHE A 46 -12.82 -7.53 18.46
CA PHE A 46 -12.54 -8.95 18.68
C PHE A 46 -13.65 -9.70 19.45
N ASN A 47 -14.92 -9.29 19.28
CA ASN A 47 -16.07 -9.90 19.94
C ASN A 47 -16.64 -11.12 19.21
N GLY A 48 -16.14 -11.42 17.99
CA GLY A 48 -16.57 -12.57 17.19
C GLY A 48 -16.24 -13.92 17.82
N THR A 49 -16.68 -15.02 17.19
CA THR A 49 -16.30 -16.38 17.64
C THR A 49 -14.97 -16.85 17.03
N VAL A 50 -14.54 -16.22 15.95
CA VAL A 50 -13.31 -16.50 15.19
C VAL A 50 -12.72 -15.18 14.68
N LEU A 51 -11.45 -15.20 14.28
CA LEU A 51 -10.79 -14.06 13.63
C LEU A 51 -11.51 -13.70 12.32
N ASP A 52 -11.86 -12.43 12.12
CA ASP A 52 -12.46 -11.98 10.87
C ASP A 52 -11.38 -11.88 9.77
N THR A 53 -11.39 -12.84 8.85
CA THR A 53 -10.43 -12.90 7.75
C THR A 53 -10.69 -11.88 6.65
N LYS A 54 -11.82 -11.15 6.70
CA LYS A 54 -12.05 -9.97 5.83
C LYS A 54 -11.24 -8.77 6.29
N ILE A 55 -10.85 -8.73 7.57
CA ILE A 55 -10.04 -7.66 8.17
C ILE A 55 -8.59 -8.10 8.32
N TRP A 56 -8.35 -9.34 8.75
CA TRP A 56 -7.03 -9.84 9.12
C TRP A 56 -6.55 -10.98 8.24
N THR A 57 -5.25 -10.99 7.90
CA THR A 57 -4.55 -12.09 7.23
C THR A 57 -3.61 -12.75 8.22
N PRO A 58 -3.85 -14.02 8.60
CA PRO A 58 -2.90 -14.74 9.43
C PRO A 58 -1.69 -15.21 8.62
N TYR A 59 -0.51 -15.09 9.22
CA TYR A 59 0.73 -15.61 8.64
C TYR A 59 0.87 -17.11 8.91
N ASP A 60 1.45 -17.81 7.93
CA ASP A 60 1.81 -19.21 8.00
C ASP A 60 3.24 -19.38 7.45
N GLY A 61 4.22 -19.43 8.33
CA GLY A 61 5.63 -19.52 7.94
C GLY A 61 6.61 -18.83 8.89
N ASN A 62 7.90 -18.98 8.57
CA ASN A 62 9.04 -18.39 9.29
C ASN A 62 9.77 -17.32 8.45
N GLY A 63 9.12 -16.83 7.38
CA GLY A 63 9.62 -15.79 6.49
C GLY A 63 10.47 -16.31 5.32
N CYS A 64 10.97 -17.55 5.35
CA CYS A 64 11.75 -18.10 4.25
C CYS A 64 10.97 -18.19 2.92
N GLN A 65 9.65 -18.39 3.00
CA GLN A 65 8.75 -18.45 1.85
C GLN A 65 8.68 -17.13 1.05
N ILE A 66 9.11 -16.02 1.65
CA ILE A 66 9.22 -14.69 1.01
C ILE A 66 10.68 -14.22 0.92
N GLY A 67 11.65 -15.14 1.06
CA GLY A 67 13.08 -14.80 1.01
C GLY A 67 13.60 -14.03 2.24
N LEU A 68 12.82 -13.98 3.33
CA LEU A 68 13.12 -13.22 4.54
C LEU A 68 13.10 -14.15 5.76
N CYS A 69 13.92 -15.21 5.76
CA CYS A 69 14.00 -16.17 6.86
C CYS A 69 14.21 -15.49 8.22
N GLY A 70 13.49 -15.94 9.25
CA GLY A 70 13.49 -15.31 10.58
C GLY A 70 12.94 -13.88 10.55
N TYR A 71 12.10 -13.56 9.55
CA TYR A 71 11.50 -12.26 9.26
C TYR A 71 12.48 -11.07 9.26
N GLY A 72 13.76 -11.32 8.96
CA GLY A 72 14.82 -10.30 8.93
C GLY A 72 15.47 -10.03 10.28
N ASN A 73 14.91 -10.58 11.36
CA ASN A 73 15.34 -10.35 12.74
C ASN A 73 15.89 -11.61 13.43
N ALA A 74 16.14 -12.68 12.68
CA ALA A 74 16.54 -13.99 13.23
C ALA A 74 15.52 -14.55 14.24
N GLU A 75 14.23 -14.27 14.03
CA GLU A 75 13.10 -14.81 14.80
C GLU A 75 13.11 -16.35 14.80
N LEU A 76 12.77 -16.97 15.94
CA LEU A 76 12.90 -18.42 16.18
C LEU A 76 11.59 -19.18 15.97
N GLU A 77 10.45 -18.50 15.92
CA GLU A 77 9.14 -19.12 15.75
C GLU A 77 8.79 -19.40 14.28
N TYR A 78 7.84 -20.31 14.13
CA TYR A 78 7.02 -20.44 12.95
C TYR A 78 5.66 -19.80 13.25
N TYR A 79 5.27 -18.72 12.56
CA TYR A 79 3.91 -18.19 12.71
C TYR A 79 2.90 -19.14 12.09
N SER A 80 1.80 -19.42 12.80
CA SER A 80 0.75 -20.30 12.30
C SER A 80 -0.65 -19.81 12.70
N PRO A 81 -1.69 -19.97 11.85
CA PRO A 81 -3.07 -19.63 12.20
C PRO A 81 -3.60 -20.38 13.43
N ARG A 82 -3.01 -21.55 13.79
CA ARG A 82 -3.41 -22.36 14.97
C ARG A 82 -3.01 -21.72 16.31
N ASN A 83 -2.29 -20.61 16.26
CA ASN A 83 -1.84 -19.85 17.42
C ASN A 83 -2.71 -18.61 17.65
N LEU A 84 -3.77 -18.44 16.85
CA LEU A 84 -4.70 -17.31 16.90
C LEU A 84 -6.10 -17.81 17.27
N THR A 85 -6.70 -17.23 18.31
CA THR A 85 -8.11 -17.49 18.68
C THR A 85 -8.78 -16.22 19.19
N ILE A 86 -10.11 -16.20 19.19
CA ILE A 86 -10.86 -15.21 19.97
C ILE A 86 -11.34 -15.87 21.26
N ALA A 87 -10.80 -15.46 22.40
CA ALA A 87 -10.96 -16.16 23.67
C ALA A 87 -11.31 -15.23 24.83
N ASP A 88 -11.90 -15.80 25.88
CA ASP A 88 -12.07 -15.11 27.17
C ASP A 88 -10.70 -14.86 27.80
N VAL A 89 -10.53 -13.66 28.39
CA VAL A 89 -9.27 -13.29 29.04
C VAL A 89 -9.24 -13.82 30.47
N PRO A 90 -8.22 -14.61 30.87
CA PRO A 90 -8.23 -15.35 32.14
C PRO A 90 -8.09 -14.46 33.39
N PHE A 91 -7.57 -13.23 33.23
CA PHE A 91 -7.36 -12.28 34.33
C PHE A 91 -8.32 -11.08 34.27
N GLU A 92 -9.21 -11.02 33.28
CA GLU A 92 -10.19 -9.93 33.15
C GLU A 92 -11.56 -10.50 32.75
N ARG A 93 -12.39 -10.81 33.76
CA ARG A 93 -13.69 -11.44 33.55
C ARG A 93 -14.61 -10.57 32.70
N GLY A 94 -15.22 -11.18 31.68
CA GLY A 94 -16.15 -10.50 30.78
C GLY A 94 -15.50 -9.87 29.56
N THR A 95 -14.17 -9.92 29.47
CA THR A 95 -13.41 -9.48 28.30
C THR A 95 -13.14 -10.65 27.37
N ARG A 96 -13.43 -10.48 26.08
CA ARG A 96 -13.02 -11.37 24.99
C ARG A 96 -12.07 -10.61 24.09
N ALA A 97 -11.03 -11.29 23.64
CA ALA A 97 -9.93 -10.65 22.93
C ALA A 97 -9.36 -11.59 21.86
N LEU A 98 -8.63 -11.02 20.90
CA LEU A 98 -7.69 -11.79 20.11
C LEU A 98 -6.57 -12.31 21.02
N ALA A 99 -6.46 -13.63 21.10
CA ALA A 99 -5.38 -14.34 21.77
C ALA A 99 -4.33 -14.79 20.75
N ILE A 100 -3.11 -14.27 20.90
CA ILE A 100 -1.93 -14.65 20.12
C ILE A 100 -1.02 -15.47 21.05
N GLN A 101 -0.94 -16.78 20.83
CA GLN A 101 -0.27 -17.70 21.75
C GLN A 101 1.04 -18.24 21.19
N ALA A 102 2.15 -17.93 21.87
CA ALA A 102 3.43 -18.59 21.63
C ALA A 102 3.47 -19.95 22.35
N ARG A 103 4.05 -20.96 21.70
CA ARG A 103 4.21 -22.32 22.22
C ARG A 103 5.61 -22.84 21.94
N ARG A 104 6.17 -23.64 22.85
CA ARG A 104 7.33 -24.49 22.55
C ARG A 104 6.84 -25.76 21.85
N GLU A 105 6.64 -25.63 20.55
CA GLU A 105 6.08 -26.65 19.67
C GLU A 105 6.92 -26.65 18.39
N ARG A 106 7.47 -27.81 18.02
CA ARG A 106 8.31 -27.91 16.82
C ARG A 106 7.43 -27.89 15.56
N GLN A 107 7.70 -26.97 14.64
CA GLN A 107 7.12 -26.94 13.30
C GLN A 107 8.23 -26.74 12.26
N GLY A 108 8.46 -27.76 11.42
CA GLY A 108 9.61 -27.78 10.52
C GLY A 108 10.93 -27.72 11.30
N SER A 109 11.76 -26.72 11.01
CA SER A 109 13.03 -26.46 11.69
C SER A 109 12.93 -25.55 12.91
N ASN A 110 11.76 -24.96 13.18
CA ASN A 110 11.55 -24.02 14.28
C ASN A 110 11.08 -24.77 15.53
N GLU A 111 11.63 -24.41 16.71
CA GLU A 111 11.29 -25.02 18.02
C GLU A 111 10.06 -24.37 18.69
N PHE A 112 9.53 -23.30 18.09
CA PHE A 112 8.40 -22.54 18.60
C PHE A 112 7.38 -22.29 17.51
N THR A 113 6.11 -22.21 17.91
CA THR A 113 5.03 -21.66 17.08
C THR A 113 4.47 -20.40 17.75
N SER A 114 3.98 -19.45 16.96
CA SER A 114 3.27 -18.27 17.47
C SER A 114 2.29 -17.72 16.43
N GLY A 115 1.68 -16.56 16.68
CA GLY A 115 0.76 -15.91 15.76
C GLY A 115 1.24 -14.53 15.31
N LYS A 116 0.93 -14.21 14.05
CA LYS A 116 1.09 -12.89 13.42
C LYS A 116 -0.08 -12.66 12.46
N ILE A 117 -0.65 -11.47 12.49
CA ILE A 117 -1.70 -11.04 11.58
C ILE A 117 -1.39 -9.66 10.99
N ASP A 118 -1.83 -9.40 9.77
CA ASP A 118 -1.84 -8.07 9.15
C ASP A 118 -3.22 -7.70 8.62
N SER A 119 -3.41 -6.43 8.28
CA SER A 119 -4.58 -5.92 7.55
C SER A 119 -4.22 -5.42 6.14
N TYR A 120 -3.14 -5.94 5.54
CA TYR A 120 -2.68 -5.55 4.22
C TYR A 120 -3.79 -5.76 3.17
N ASN A 121 -4.02 -4.74 2.33
CA ASN A 121 -5.14 -4.68 1.36
C ASN A 121 -6.55 -4.84 1.96
N LYS A 122 -6.72 -4.67 3.27
CA LYS A 122 -8.01 -4.83 3.97
C LYS A 122 -8.39 -3.60 4.77
N VAL A 123 -7.50 -3.07 5.60
CA VAL A 123 -7.71 -1.83 6.37
C VAL A 123 -6.47 -0.96 6.24
N GLN A 124 -6.66 0.29 5.83
CA GLN A 124 -5.58 1.25 5.66
C GLN A 124 -5.94 2.51 6.44
N VAL A 125 -5.06 2.93 7.34
CA VAL A 125 -5.22 4.09 8.19
C VAL A 125 -4.27 5.18 7.72
N LYS A 126 -4.77 6.41 7.61
CA LYS A 126 -3.95 7.60 7.38
C LYS A 126 -4.34 8.69 8.38
N TYR A 127 -3.38 9.12 9.18
CA TYR A 127 -3.58 10.11 10.26
C TYR A 127 -4.64 9.69 11.28
N GLY A 128 -4.99 10.60 12.19
CA GLY A 128 -5.96 10.35 13.26
C GLY A 128 -5.27 9.90 14.55
N MET A 129 -6.05 9.30 15.45
CA MET A 129 -5.55 8.66 16.65
C MET A 129 -5.84 7.16 16.59
N VAL A 130 -4.79 6.34 16.59
CA VAL A 130 -4.87 4.88 16.67
C VAL A 130 -4.69 4.48 18.13
N GLU A 131 -5.65 3.76 18.70
CA GLU A 131 -5.60 3.23 20.07
C GLU A 131 -5.69 1.71 20.05
N ILE A 132 -4.75 1.05 20.72
CA ILE A 132 -4.71 -0.41 20.87
C ILE A 132 -4.76 -0.74 22.35
N ARG A 133 -5.82 -1.44 22.79
CA ARG A 133 -5.90 -1.97 24.16
C ARG A 133 -5.41 -3.41 24.14
N MET A 134 -4.27 -3.65 24.76
CA MET A 134 -3.68 -4.99 24.77
C MET A 134 -2.91 -5.27 26.07
N SER A 135 -2.63 -6.56 26.29
CA SER A 135 -1.84 -7.08 27.39
C SER A 135 -0.76 -8.00 26.85
N THR A 136 0.37 -8.04 27.55
CA THR A 136 1.50 -8.91 27.22
C THR A 136 1.64 -10.05 28.22
N PRO A 137 2.12 -11.22 27.80
CA PRO A 137 2.49 -12.28 28.73
C PRO A 137 3.75 -11.92 29.52
N ASP A 138 4.22 -12.84 30.38
CA ASP A 138 5.55 -12.74 30.98
C ASP A 138 6.63 -12.88 29.90
N LEU A 139 7.38 -11.81 29.67
CA LEU A 139 8.38 -11.69 28.62
C LEU A 139 9.76 -12.15 29.03
N THR A 140 9.92 -12.70 30.24
CA THR A 140 11.20 -13.21 30.78
C THR A 140 12.00 -13.90 29.68
N THR A 141 13.10 -13.31 29.23
CA THR A 141 13.92 -13.65 28.05
C THR A 141 13.23 -14.44 26.91
N GLY A 142 12.96 -13.73 25.82
CA GLY A 142 12.75 -14.33 24.50
C GLY A 142 11.33 -14.23 23.92
N LEU A 143 10.39 -13.51 24.55
CA LEU A 143 9.14 -13.14 23.90
C LEU A 143 9.15 -11.68 23.48
N TRP A 144 8.68 -11.39 22.27
CA TRP A 144 8.64 -10.07 21.67
C TRP A 144 7.25 -9.78 21.09
N PRO A 145 6.31 -9.25 21.91
CA PRO A 145 5.03 -8.75 21.41
C PRO A 145 5.22 -7.41 20.70
N ALA A 146 4.49 -7.24 19.60
CA ALA A 146 4.48 -5.99 18.84
C ALA A 146 3.07 -5.65 18.32
N ALA A 147 2.75 -4.35 18.37
CA ALA A 147 1.63 -3.74 17.68
C ALA A 147 2.14 -2.56 16.85
N TRP A 148 2.07 -2.70 15.54
CA TRP A 148 2.83 -1.89 14.61
C TRP A 148 2.11 -1.73 13.27
N MET A 149 2.67 -0.93 12.39
CA MET A 149 2.09 -0.59 11.11
C MET A 149 3.16 -0.53 10.02
N LEU A 150 2.79 -0.89 8.80
CA LEU A 150 3.63 -0.74 7.61
C LEU A 150 2.90 0.08 6.55
N GLY A 151 3.62 0.91 5.79
CA GLY A 151 2.99 1.72 4.76
C GLY A 151 2.42 0.89 3.60
N THR A 152 1.43 1.41 2.91
CA THR A 152 0.77 0.73 1.78
C THR A 152 1.51 0.90 0.45
N SER A 153 2.60 1.67 0.45
CA SER A 153 3.53 1.79 -0.68
C SER A 153 4.04 0.43 -1.13
N ALA A 154 4.18 0.27 -2.46
CA ALA A 154 4.74 -0.93 -3.09
C ALA A 154 6.27 -1.02 -2.97
N GLN A 155 6.91 0.05 -2.48
CA GLN A 155 8.36 0.07 -2.31
C GLN A 155 8.82 -0.89 -1.23
N ALA A 156 10.04 -1.41 -1.39
CA ALA A 156 10.68 -2.21 -0.37
C ALA A 156 10.86 -1.41 0.93
N TRP A 157 10.80 -2.10 2.06
CA TRP A 157 11.23 -1.55 3.34
C TRP A 157 12.70 -1.10 3.27
N PRO A 158 13.10 0.03 3.87
CA PRO A 158 12.33 0.91 4.77
C PRO A 158 11.61 2.06 4.06
N ARG A 159 11.57 2.10 2.72
CA ARG A 159 10.98 3.21 1.95
C ARG A 159 9.48 3.32 2.10
N LYS A 160 8.79 2.20 2.29
CA LYS A 160 7.35 2.20 2.60
C LYS A 160 7.03 2.71 4.00
N GLY A 161 8.02 2.81 4.89
CA GLY A 161 7.85 3.25 6.27
C GLY A 161 7.28 2.16 7.19
N GLU A 162 7.65 2.26 8.46
CA GLU A 162 7.24 1.42 9.58
C GLU A 162 6.95 2.30 10.80
N ILE A 163 5.86 2.01 11.50
CA ILE A 163 5.45 2.70 12.72
C ILE A 163 5.16 1.65 13.78
N ASP A 164 6.05 1.57 14.76
CA ASP A 164 5.93 0.64 15.89
C ASP A 164 5.26 1.40 17.04
N ILE A 165 3.96 1.19 17.21
CA ILE A 165 3.18 1.85 18.27
C ILE A 165 3.60 1.31 19.64
N MET A 166 3.92 0.02 19.68
CA MET A 166 4.31 -0.70 20.88
C MET A 166 5.17 -1.91 20.54
N GLU A 167 6.33 -2.00 21.20
CA GLU A 167 7.15 -3.21 21.25
C GLU A 167 7.65 -3.46 22.69
N MET A 168 7.70 -4.74 23.09
CA MET A 168 8.29 -5.17 24.36
C MET A 168 9.13 -6.43 24.18
N GLY A 169 9.93 -6.80 25.20
CA GLY A 169 10.84 -7.95 25.10
C GLY A 169 12.30 -7.59 24.79
N HIS A 170 12.60 -6.28 24.76
CA HIS A 170 13.92 -5.69 24.56
C HIS A 170 15.02 -6.38 25.37
N LYS A 171 16.25 -6.34 24.85
CA LYS A 171 17.44 -6.88 25.52
C LYS A 171 17.71 -6.20 26.87
N ALA A 172 18.38 -6.94 27.75
CA ALA A 172 18.80 -6.45 29.06
C ALA A 172 19.56 -5.13 29.02
N SER A 173 20.43 -4.96 28.02
CA SER A 173 21.18 -3.71 27.84
C SER A 173 20.30 -2.49 27.62
N GLU A 174 19.13 -2.63 27.00
CA GLU A 174 18.27 -1.51 26.63
C GLU A 174 17.36 -1.11 27.79
N TRP A 175 16.62 -2.07 28.36
CA TRP A 175 15.71 -1.76 29.46
C TRP A 175 16.47 -1.38 30.75
N SER A 176 17.66 -1.92 30.98
CA SER A 176 18.47 -1.53 32.15
C SER A 176 19.04 -0.12 32.00
N GLN A 177 19.42 0.29 30.78
CA GLN A 177 19.87 1.66 30.49
C GLN A 177 18.74 2.67 30.74
N ALA A 178 17.49 2.28 30.50
CA ALA A 178 16.30 3.06 30.80
C ALA A 178 15.91 3.06 32.29
N GLY A 179 16.59 2.28 33.14
CA GLY A 179 16.29 2.15 34.56
C GLY A 179 15.09 1.24 34.88
N ALA A 180 14.62 0.44 33.92
CA ALA A 180 13.56 -0.52 34.16
C ALA A 180 14.04 -1.72 34.98
N ALA A 181 13.13 -2.32 35.75
CA ALA A 181 13.44 -3.49 36.57
C ALA A 181 13.60 -4.79 35.75
N SER A 182 12.92 -4.89 34.60
CA SER A 182 12.96 -6.04 33.68
C SER A 182 12.30 -5.66 32.34
N ALA A 183 12.37 -6.56 31.36
CA ALA A 183 11.63 -6.42 30.10
C ALA A 183 10.11 -6.26 30.28
N ASN A 184 9.55 -6.74 31.40
CA ASN A 184 8.14 -6.59 31.76
C ASN A 184 7.77 -5.17 32.29
N HIS A 185 8.78 -4.33 32.52
CA HIS A 185 8.66 -2.92 32.96
C HIS A 185 9.23 -1.96 31.92
N PHE A 186 9.23 -2.35 30.65
CA PHE A 186 9.77 -1.52 29.58
C PHE A 186 8.95 -1.73 28.31
N VAL A 187 8.51 -0.63 27.72
CA VAL A 187 7.85 -0.62 26.41
C VAL A 187 8.42 0.49 25.55
N GLY A 188 8.73 0.14 24.31
CA GLY A 188 9.26 1.05 23.30
C GLY A 188 8.25 1.33 22.19
N SER A 189 8.49 2.40 21.46
CA SER A 189 7.87 2.74 20.18
C SER A 189 8.96 3.12 19.19
N ASN A 190 8.69 3.06 17.90
CA ASN A 190 9.66 3.44 16.90
C ASN A 190 9.00 3.90 15.60
N ILE A 191 9.77 4.63 14.81
CA ILE A 191 9.47 4.93 13.41
C ILE A 191 10.73 4.58 12.63
N ILE A 192 10.55 3.79 11.58
CA ILE A 192 11.63 3.46 10.64
C ILE A 192 11.23 3.93 9.25
N THR A 193 12.08 4.77 8.65
CA THR A 193 11.91 5.23 7.26
C THR A 193 13.24 5.15 6.52
N TRP A 194 13.20 5.26 5.20
CA TRP A 194 14.43 5.40 4.42
C TRP A 194 15.03 6.80 4.54
N ASN A 195 16.34 6.89 4.75
CA ASN A 195 17.09 8.13 4.64
C ASN A 195 18.48 7.87 4.07
N GLN A 196 18.89 8.64 3.05
CA GLN A 196 20.22 8.52 2.45
C GLN A 196 21.35 8.63 3.48
N ALA A 197 21.21 9.49 4.49
CA ALA A 197 22.23 9.69 5.53
C ALA A 197 22.38 8.46 6.45
N ALA A 198 21.39 7.56 6.48
CA ALA A 198 21.45 6.31 7.23
C ALA A 198 22.14 5.18 6.43
N CYS A 199 22.41 5.37 5.14
CA CYS A 199 23.14 4.41 4.31
C CYS A 199 24.63 4.37 4.70
N VAL A 200 24.98 3.53 5.66
CA VAL A 200 26.36 3.35 6.16
C VAL A 200 26.72 1.86 6.20
N PRO A 201 28.01 1.48 6.23
CA PRO A 201 28.39 0.08 6.41
C PRO A 201 27.72 -0.53 7.65
N GLY A 202 27.03 -1.66 7.48
CA GLY A 202 26.21 -2.31 8.50
C GLY A 202 24.75 -1.84 8.57
N ASN A 203 24.35 -0.85 7.76
CA ASN A 203 22.97 -0.42 7.55
C ASN A 203 22.72 -0.15 6.06
N GLU A 204 22.98 -1.14 5.21
CA GLU A 204 22.88 -1.05 3.76
C GLU A 204 21.43 -0.82 3.29
N THR A 205 20.45 -1.14 4.13
CA THR A 205 19.02 -0.86 3.88
C THR A 205 18.69 0.62 4.02
N CYS A 206 19.60 1.42 4.61
CA CYS A 206 19.41 2.83 4.92
C CYS A 206 18.22 3.10 5.84
N ALA A 207 17.94 2.17 6.76
CA ALA A 207 16.88 2.30 7.74
C ALA A 207 17.25 3.37 8.77
N ALA A 208 16.53 4.49 8.73
CA ALA A 208 16.61 5.54 9.73
C ALA A 208 15.58 5.26 10.82
N SER A 209 16.08 4.77 11.96
CA SER A 209 15.29 4.46 13.14
C SER A 209 15.30 5.64 14.10
N THR A 210 14.12 6.09 14.55
CA THR A 210 14.03 7.14 15.58
C THR A 210 14.53 6.69 16.94
N ALA A 211 14.50 5.38 17.24
CA ALA A 211 15.07 4.82 18.46
C ALA A 211 16.61 4.96 18.54
N TRP A 212 17.27 5.32 17.44
CA TRP A 212 18.71 5.58 17.46
C TRP A 212 19.05 6.82 18.29
N LYS A 213 19.56 6.59 19.51
CA LYS A 213 20.01 7.61 20.47
C LYS A 213 18.93 8.64 20.86
N THR A 214 17.66 8.29 20.72
CA THR A 214 16.54 9.12 21.17
C THR A 214 15.70 8.30 22.14
N LYS A 215 15.25 8.91 23.24
CA LYS A 215 14.31 8.25 24.15
C LYS A 215 13.00 7.98 23.42
N ASN A 216 12.58 6.73 23.41
CA ASN A 216 11.41 6.23 22.69
C ASN A 216 10.57 5.24 23.53
N TRP A 217 10.62 5.36 24.86
CA TRP A 217 10.08 4.35 25.78
C TRP A 217 9.31 4.93 26.97
N TYR A 218 8.52 4.07 27.60
CA TYR A 218 7.92 4.27 28.92
C TYR A 218 8.36 3.14 29.88
N VAL A 219 8.69 3.52 31.12
CA VAL A 219 9.03 2.60 32.22
C VAL A 219 7.91 2.66 33.26
N PRO A 220 6.97 1.70 33.27
CA PRO A 220 5.92 1.66 34.28
C PRO A 220 6.44 1.28 35.66
N ALA A 221 5.80 1.82 36.69
CA ALA A 221 6.09 1.50 38.08
C ALA A 221 5.67 0.07 38.47
N THR A 222 4.75 -0.54 37.71
CA THR A 222 4.27 -1.91 37.91
C THR A 222 4.39 -2.70 36.62
N SER A 223 4.59 -4.01 36.74
CA SER A 223 4.67 -4.92 35.61
C SER A 223 3.46 -4.80 34.68
N LEU A 224 3.70 -4.88 33.37
CA LEU A 224 2.66 -4.92 32.34
C LEU A 224 2.13 -6.33 32.06
N VAL A 225 2.71 -7.35 32.71
CA VAL A 225 2.32 -8.75 32.52
C VAL A 225 0.85 -8.96 32.88
N ASN A 226 0.10 -9.57 31.96
CA ASN A 226 -1.30 -9.95 32.13
C ASN A 226 -2.18 -8.80 32.62
N ARG A 227 -1.91 -7.59 32.10
CA ARG A 227 -2.64 -6.37 32.41
C ARG A 227 -2.90 -5.60 31.13
N PHE A 228 -4.14 -5.19 30.92
CA PHE A 228 -4.47 -4.34 29.79
C PHE A 228 -4.02 -2.91 30.03
N VAL A 229 -3.35 -2.34 29.04
CA VAL A 229 -3.04 -0.92 28.92
C VAL A 229 -3.39 -0.45 27.50
N LYS A 230 -3.48 0.86 27.29
CA LYS A 230 -3.79 1.43 25.97
C LYS A 230 -2.55 2.09 25.40
N TYR A 231 -2.17 1.68 24.19
CA TYR A 231 -1.11 2.29 23.42
C TYR A 231 -1.73 3.19 22.37
N ARG A 232 -1.27 4.43 22.27
CA ARG A 232 -1.81 5.40 21.32
C ARG A 232 -0.75 5.99 20.42
N LEU A 233 -1.12 6.11 19.16
CA LEU A 233 -0.45 6.92 18.16
C LEU A 233 -1.38 8.08 17.80
N TYR A 234 -0.93 9.31 18.04
CA TYR A 234 -1.51 10.52 17.49
C TYR A 234 -0.71 10.89 16.24
N TRP A 235 -1.37 11.02 15.10
CA TRP A 235 -0.70 11.19 13.82
C TRP A 235 -1.42 12.23 12.97
N THR A 236 -0.70 13.30 12.65
CA THR A 236 -1.15 14.36 11.73
C THR A 236 -0.28 14.33 10.47
N ASP A 237 -0.49 15.26 9.54
CA ASP A 237 0.38 15.45 8.39
C ASP A 237 1.74 16.11 8.72
N THR A 238 1.89 16.65 9.93
CA THR A 238 3.11 17.36 10.36
C THR A 238 3.83 16.74 11.55
N GLU A 239 3.12 16.12 12.48
CA GLU A 239 3.67 15.59 13.75
C GLU A 239 3.05 14.24 14.15
N MET A 240 3.80 13.49 14.96
CA MET A 240 3.42 12.22 15.56
C MET A 240 3.75 12.19 17.06
N ARG A 241 2.91 11.55 17.85
CA ARG A 241 3.10 11.37 19.31
C ARG A 241 2.69 9.98 19.72
N PHE A 242 3.52 9.34 20.54
CA PHE A 242 3.32 7.98 21.05
C PHE A 242 3.13 8.04 22.56
N THR A 243 2.06 7.41 23.04
CA THR A 243 1.76 7.38 24.47
C THR A 243 1.32 5.99 24.95
N VAL A 244 1.45 5.79 26.26
CA VAL A 244 0.81 4.71 27.00
C VAL A 244 -0.17 5.33 27.97
N GLU A 245 -1.46 5.00 27.87
CA GLU A 245 -2.40 5.24 28.96
C GLU A 245 -2.38 4.06 29.93
N ASP A 246 -1.82 4.32 31.11
CA ASP A 246 -1.61 3.37 32.19
C ASP A 246 -2.38 3.84 33.43
N ASN A 247 -3.39 3.07 33.85
CA ASN A 247 -4.25 3.39 35.01
C ASN A 247 -4.88 4.80 34.97
N GLY A 248 -5.32 5.24 33.78
CA GLY A 248 -5.96 6.53 33.57
C GLY A 248 -5.00 7.72 33.48
N VAL A 249 -3.70 7.47 33.49
CA VAL A 249 -2.66 8.48 33.26
C VAL A 249 -1.98 8.20 31.93
N GLU A 250 -1.86 9.22 31.09
CA GLU A 250 -1.20 9.11 29.80
C GLU A 250 0.27 9.54 29.90
N HIS A 251 1.17 8.70 29.41
CA HIS A 251 2.62 8.87 29.48
C HIS A 251 3.23 8.92 28.08
N ASP A 252 4.04 9.94 27.81
CA ASP A 252 4.76 10.07 26.54
C ASP A 252 5.98 9.15 26.48
N MET A 253 6.10 8.41 25.36
CA MET A 253 7.29 7.59 25.12
C MET A 253 8.48 8.43 24.64
N TYR A 254 8.24 9.46 23.82
CA TYR A 254 9.24 10.43 23.38
C TYR A 254 9.20 11.70 24.22
N ASP A 255 10.32 12.41 24.34
CA ASP A 255 10.37 13.69 25.08
C ASP A 255 9.60 14.82 24.38
N LYS A 256 9.43 14.71 23.06
CA LYS A 256 8.68 15.65 22.22
C LYS A 256 7.99 14.89 21.08
N PRO A 257 6.91 15.44 20.50
CA PRO A 257 6.40 14.97 19.23
C PRO A 257 7.48 14.86 18.15
N LEU A 258 7.33 13.87 17.29
CA LEU A 258 8.21 13.61 16.16
C LEU A 258 7.66 14.28 14.90
N PRO A 259 8.50 14.85 14.03
CA PRO A 259 8.04 15.43 12.77
C PRO A 259 7.69 14.34 11.74
N VAL A 260 6.67 14.58 10.94
CA VAL A 260 6.38 13.83 9.71
C VAL A 260 7.31 14.33 8.60
N ASN A 261 8.50 13.72 8.53
CA ASN A 261 9.61 14.19 7.70
C ASN A 261 9.95 13.26 6.52
N SER A 262 9.05 12.34 6.17
CA SER A 262 9.19 11.41 5.04
C SER A 262 7.86 11.30 4.29
N ASP A 263 7.93 11.13 2.97
CA ASP A 263 6.74 10.88 2.14
C ASP A 263 6.03 9.58 2.55
N ALA A 264 6.79 8.60 3.06
CA ALA A 264 6.23 7.36 3.60
C ALA A 264 5.20 7.66 4.69
N LEU A 265 5.52 8.56 5.63
CA LEU A 265 4.68 8.94 6.77
C LEU A 265 3.50 9.86 6.39
N LYS A 266 3.36 10.21 5.11
CA LYS A 266 2.20 10.91 4.55
C LYS A 266 1.26 9.97 3.77
N ALA A 267 1.67 8.72 3.56
CA ALA A 267 0.88 7.68 2.93
C ALA A 267 0.07 6.90 3.97
N PRO A 268 -0.97 6.15 3.56
CA PRO A 268 -1.69 5.23 4.44
C PRO A 268 -0.82 4.04 4.90
N PHE A 269 -1.14 3.48 6.06
CA PHE A 269 -0.50 2.31 6.66
C PHE A 269 -1.52 1.22 6.98
N TYR A 270 -1.12 -0.04 6.94
CA TYR A 270 -1.90 -1.16 7.44
C TYR A 270 -1.35 -1.66 8.78
N LEU A 271 -2.21 -2.24 9.60
CA LEU A 271 -1.92 -2.72 10.95
C LEU A 271 -1.30 -4.13 10.94
N LEU A 272 -0.40 -4.39 11.89
CA LEU A 272 0.17 -5.70 12.20
C LEU A 272 0.18 -5.95 13.72
N LEU A 273 -0.09 -7.20 14.10
CA LEU A 273 -0.06 -7.67 15.49
C LEU A 273 0.65 -9.03 15.53
N ASN A 274 1.66 -9.18 16.40
CA ASN A 274 2.36 -10.46 16.57
C ASN A 274 2.97 -10.64 17.96
N LEU A 275 3.31 -11.90 18.25
CA LEU A 275 4.14 -12.30 19.39
C LEU A 275 5.32 -13.12 18.87
N ALA A 276 6.44 -12.47 18.56
CA ALA A 276 7.67 -13.15 18.13
C ALA A 276 8.34 -13.90 19.29
N VAL A 277 9.22 -14.85 18.95
CA VAL A 277 10.05 -15.60 19.90
C VAL A 277 11.52 -15.49 19.51
N GLY A 278 12.35 -14.96 20.41
CA GLY A 278 13.78 -14.80 20.20
C GLY A 278 14.14 -13.69 19.22
N GLY A 279 15.25 -13.88 18.51
CA GLY A 279 15.74 -12.93 17.51
C GLY A 279 16.61 -11.81 18.07
N ASN A 280 17.11 -10.98 17.16
CA ASN A 280 18.09 -9.92 17.41
C ASN A 280 17.56 -8.81 18.34
N PHE A 281 16.26 -8.73 18.55
CA PHE A 281 15.60 -7.79 19.46
C PHE A 281 15.63 -8.23 20.92
N THR A 282 15.79 -9.53 21.18
CA THR A 282 15.76 -10.12 22.53
C THR A 282 17.13 -10.68 22.92
N ASP A 283 17.33 -11.09 24.18
CA ASP A 283 18.54 -11.79 24.61
C ASP A 283 18.57 -13.29 24.20
N ALA A 284 17.60 -13.77 23.43
CA ALA A 284 17.51 -15.16 22.98
C ALA A 284 17.75 -15.30 21.47
N ALA A 285 19.02 -15.52 21.08
CA ALA A 285 19.40 -15.81 19.70
C ALA A 285 19.23 -17.29 19.31
N THR A 286 19.04 -18.18 20.29
CA THR A 286 18.90 -19.63 20.09
C THR A 286 17.77 -20.20 20.96
N PRO A 287 17.16 -21.35 20.58
CA PRO A 287 16.01 -21.90 21.32
C PRO A 287 16.26 -22.27 22.79
N SER A 288 17.50 -22.57 23.17
CA SER A 288 17.88 -22.90 24.54
C SER A 288 17.98 -21.67 25.45
N GLN A 289 18.05 -20.47 24.87
CA GLN A 289 18.13 -19.21 25.62
C GLN A 289 16.74 -18.64 25.96
N VAL A 290 15.67 -19.13 25.32
CA VAL A 290 14.29 -18.72 25.63
C VAL A 290 13.89 -19.32 26.98
N THR A 291 13.69 -18.47 27.98
CA THR A 291 13.28 -18.88 29.35
C THR A 291 11.86 -18.43 29.70
N ALA A 292 11.19 -17.68 28.82
CA ALA A 292 9.80 -17.25 29.02
C ALA A 292 8.88 -18.46 29.28
N PRO A 293 7.92 -18.34 30.20
CA PRO A 293 6.97 -19.42 30.44
C PRO A 293 6.07 -19.62 29.21
N LEU A 294 6.11 -20.84 28.66
CA LEU A 294 5.33 -21.25 27.50
C LEU A 294 4.39 -22.43 27.85
N PRO A 295 3.16 -22.46 27.32
CA PRO A 295 2.58 -21.48 26.39
C PRO A 295 2.29 -20.14 27.07
N SER A 296 2.44 -19.05 26.31
CA SER A 296 2.16 -17.68 26.76
C SER A 296 1.33 -16.94 25.73
N THR A 297 0.46 -16.04 26.18
CA THR A 297 -0.55 -15.42 25.32
C THR A 297 -0.53 -13.91 25.45
N MET A 298 -0.39 -13.22 24.32
CA MET A 298 -0.70 -11.79 24.17
C MET A 298 -2.20 -11.67 23.86
N TYR A 299 -2.89 -10.76 24.56
CA TYR A 299 -4.31 -10.48 24.29
C TYR A 299 -4.48 -9.07 23.76
N VAL A 300 -5.25 -8.92 22.67
CA VAL A 300 -5.66 -7.63 22.11
C VAL A 300 -7.17 -7.53 22.22
N ASP A 301 -7.64 -6.62 23.08
CA ASP A 301 -9.06 -6.39 23.33
C ASP A 301 -9.70 -5.61 22.17
N TYR A 302 -9.04 -4.53 21.73
CA TYR A 302 -9.49 -3.79 20.56
C TYR A 302 -8.36 -3.05 19.86
N VAL A 303 -8.63 -2.70 18.60
CA VAL A 303 -7.96 -1.63 17.85
C VAL A 303 -9.02 -0.62 17.45
N ARG A 304 -8.81 0.67 17.75
CA ARG A 304 -9.72 1.76 17.40
C ARG A 304 -8.98 2.88 16.72
N VAL A 305 -9.64 3.51 15.75
CA VAL A 305 -9.13 4.68 15.03
C VAL A 305 -10.14 5.81 15.15
N TYR A 306 -9.68 6.96 15.59
CA TYR A 306 -10.47 8.17 15.80
C TYR A 306 -9.96 9.30 14.92
N GLU A 307 -10.84 10.25 14.61
CA GLU A 307 -10.42 11.54 14.08
C GLU A 307 -9.58 12.31 15.10
N LEU A 308 -8.67 13.13 14.60
CA LEU A 308 -7.75 13.98 15.35
C LEU A 308 -7.76 15.38 14.73
N ASP A 309 -8.41 16.35 15.37
CA ASP A 309 -8.58 17.71 14.84
C ASP A 309 -9.16 17.75 13.40
N GLY A 310 -10.04 16.80 13.08
CA GLY A 310 -10.64 16.65 11.76
C GLY A 310 -9.76 15.95 10.72
N LEU A 311 -8.56 15.48 11.11
CA LEU A 311 -7.75 14.56 10.33
C LEU A 311 -8.06 13.10 10.71
N GLY A 312 -7.80 12.17 9.81
CA GLY A 312 -8.05 10.74 10.00
C GLY A 312 -8.87 10.18 8.85
N GLU A 313 -8.34 9.15 8.21
CA GLU A 313 -9.00 8.45 7.12
C GLU A 313 -8.76 6.95 7.28
N VAL A 314 -9.83 6.16 7.11
CA VAL A 314 -9.74 4.70 7.01
C VAL A 314 -10.31 4.25 5.68
N LYS A 315 -9.51 3.53 4.90
CA LYS A 315 -9.92 2.90 3.65
C LYS A 315 -10.01 1.40 3.82
N LEU A 316 -11.11 0.81 3.33
CA LEU A 316 -11.38 -0.62 3.42
C LEU A 316 -11.20 -1.30 2.07
N GLY A 317 -10.53 -2.45 2.07
CA GLY A 317 -10.24 -3.26 0.89
C GLY A 317 -9.08 -2.74 0.04
N ASN A 318 -8.88 -3.40 -1.11
CA ASN A 318 -7.90 -2.98 -2.10
C ASN A 318 -8.34 -1.64 -2.74
N GLN A 319 -7.48 -0.63 -2.64
CA GLN A 319 -7.74 0.71 -3.19
C GLN A 319 -7.20 0.90 -4.61
N THR A 320 -6.56 -0.13 -5.17
CA THR A 320 -6.01 -0.08 -6.52
C THR A 320 -7.16 -0.10 -7.53
N VAL A 321 -7.27 0.94 -8.34
CA VAL A 321 -8.28 1.08 -9.40
C VAL A 321 -7.58 0.92 -10.76
N PRO A 322 -8.18 0.20 -11.72
CA PRO A 322 -7.65 0.10 -13.08
C PRO A 322 -7.44 1.48 -13.71
N GLU A 323 -6.20 1.76 -14.10
CA GLU A 323 -5.82 2.94 -14.88
C GLU A 323 -6.51 2.90 -16.25
N ALA A 324 -6.84 4.05 -16.84
CA ALA A 324 -7.56 4.12 -18.13
C ALA A 324 -7.07 5.27 -19.02
N GLY A 325 -7.43 5.22 -20.31
CA GLY A 325 -7.01 6.17 -21.32
C GLY A 325 -5.53 6.03 -21.67
N LYS A 326 -4.75 7.09 -21.47
CA LYS A 326 -3.30 7.07 -21.62
C LYS A 326 -2.63 7.27 -20.26
N PHE A 327 -1.58 6.49 -20.00
CA PHE A 327 -0.82 6.59 -18.77
C PHE A 327 0.65 6.92 -19.08
N GLY A 328 1.14 8.04 -18.58
CA GLY A 328 2.53 8.48 -18.76
C GLY A 328 3.46 7.87 -17.72
N VAL A 329 4.44 7.07 -18.12
CA VAL A 329 5.47 6.56 -17.20
C VAL A 329 6.60 7.58 -17.07
N TYR A 330 6.98 8.21 -18.18
CA TYR A 330 7.96 9.31 -18.22
C TYR A 330 7.73 10.15 -19.48
N THR A 331 7.08 11.30 -19.34
CA THR A 331 6.78 12.23 -20.43
C THR A 331 6.49 13.63 -19.88
N ASP A 332 6.88 14.64 -20.65
CA ASP A 332 6.65 16.04 -20.35
C ASP A 332 5.39 16.60 -21.04
N ASN A 333 5.26 16.41 -22.36
CA ASN A 333 4.21 17.06 -23.16
C ASN A 333 3.19 16.08 -23.75
N SER A 334 3.39 14.76 -23.66
CA SER A 334 2.35 13.83 -24.12
C SER A 334 1.09 14.00 -23.26
N ALA A 335 -0.03 14.27 -23.92
CA ALA A 335 -1.32 14.34 -23.26
C ALA A 335 -1.71 12.96 -22.74
N VAL A 336 -1.80 12.84 -21.41
CA VAL A 336 -2.10 11.61 -20.67
C VAL A 336 -3.17 11.86 -19.62
N ASN A 337 -3.90 10.81 -19.23
CA ASN A 337 -4.96 10.86 -18.22
C ASN A 337 -4.39 10.83 -16.81
N ALA A 338 -3.32 10.07 -16.61
CA ALA A 338 -2.54 10.00 -15.38
C ALA A 338 -1.07 9.81 -15.74
N LYS A 339 -0.16 10.17 -14.82
CA LYS A 339 1.26 9.95 -15.01
C LYS A 339 1.99 9.68 -13.71
N LEU A 340 3.16 9.07 -13.84
CA LEU A 340 4.15 9.05 -12.78
C LEU A 340 5.00 10.32 -12.81
N GLU A 341 5.37 10.79 -11.63
CA GLU A 341 6.30 11.89 -11.41
C GLU A 341 7.51 11.35 -10.64
N ALA A 342 8.67 11.34 -11.31
CA ALA A 342 9.91 10.86 -10.72
C ALA A 342 10.28 11.65 -9.45
N GLY A 343 10.63 10.94 -8.39
CA GLY A 343 10.90 11.50 -7.07
C GLY A 343 9.65 11.69 -6.19
N THR A 344 8.45 11.64 -6.77
CA THR A 344 7.18 11.87 -6.06
C THR A 344 6.33 10.60 -6.02
N THR A 345 5.93 10.09 -7.19
CA THR A 345 5.07 8.89 -7.32
C THR A 345 5.81 7.70 -7.94
N SER A 346 7.05 7.90 -8.40
CA SER A 346 7.94 6.85 -8.86
C SER A 346 9.39 7.17 -8.50
N ASP A 347 10.24 6.15 -8.54
CA ASP A 347 11.69 6.29 -8.44
C ASP A 347 12.36 5.62 -9.64
N ILE A 348 13.47 6.22 -10.08
CA ILE A 348 14.31 5.66 -11.13
C ILE A 348 15.43 4.88 -10.46
N TRP A 349 15.44 3.57 -10.67
CA TRP A 349 16.40 2.67 -10.04
C TRP A 349 17.45 2.25 -11.05
N VAL A 350 18.70 2.64 -10.83
CA VAL A 350 19.85 2.12 -11.58
C VAL A 350 20.43 0.94 -10.81
N TRP A 351 20.42 -0.25 -11.42
CA TRP A 351 20.87 -1.49 -10.76
C TRP A 351 22.37 -1.73 -10.85
N ASN A 352 23.07 -1.14 -11.82
CA ASN A 352 24.53 -1.22 -11.94
C ASN A 352 25.17 0.16 -12.10
N ASN A 353 25.36 0.87 -10.99
CA ASN A 353 26.04 2.17 -10.97
C ASN A 353 27.54 2.08 -11.28
N ASN A 354 28.12 0.88 -11.38
CA ASN A 354 29.53 0.71 -11.77
C ASN A 354 29.74 0.78 -13.28
N SER A 355 28.70 0.51 -14.08
CA SER A 355 28.79 0.49 -15.54
C SER A 355 28.12 1.69 -16.20
N ILE A 356 27.11 2.29 -15.54
CA ILE A 356 26.40 3.46 -16.04
C ILE A 356 26.45 4.64 -15.06
N GLY A 357 26.55 5.85 -15.61
CA GLY A 357 26.45 7.13 -14.89
C GLY A 357 25.63 8.15 -15.68
N GLY A 358 25.59 9.41 -15.23
CA GLY A 358 24.83 10.47 -15.90
C GLY A 358 25.24 10.67 -17.37
N GLY A 359 24.26 10.82 -18.25
CA GLY A 359 24.42 11.16 -19.66
C GLY A 359 24.22 12.66 -19.94
N SER A 360 24.62 13.11 -21.12
CA SER A 360 24.47 14.50 -21.58
C SER A 360 23.61 14.63 -22.85
N LEU A 361 22.98 13.54 -23.29
CA LEU A 361 22.00 13.58 -24.39
C LEU A 361 20.77 14.38 -23.96
N GLY A 362 20.32 15.29 -24.83
CA GLY A 362 19.14 16.11 -24.59
C GLY A 362 17.82 15.35 -24.78
N PRO A 363 16.71 15.89 -24.24
CA PRO A 363 15.38 15.30 -24.36
C PRO A 363 14.91 15.18 -25.81
N TYR A 364 14.03 14.22 -26.06
CA TYR A 364 13.27 14.19 -27.30
C TYR A 364 12.17 15.25 -27.25
N GLU A 365 11.52 15.39 -26.09
CA GLU A 365 10.45 16.34 -25.85
C GLU A 365 10.56 16.99 -24.47
N GLY A 366 10.09 18.23 -24.35
CA GLY A 366 10.11 18.92 -23.05
C GLY A 366 11.52 19.21 -22.55
N ASN A 367 11.71 19.06 -21.23
CA ASN A 367 12.93 19.44 -20.53
C ASN A 367 13.62 18.26 -19.84
N ASN A 368 12.91 17.15 -19.64
CA ASN A 368 13.36 16.01 -18.85
C ASN A 368 13.70 14.81 -19.74
N VAL A 369 14.75 14.07 -19.39
CA VAL A 369 15.19 12.89 -20.14
C VAL A 369 15.91 11.91 -19.23
N LEU A 370 15.74 10.62 -19.49
CA LEU A 370 16.55 9.57 -18.88
C LEU A 370 17.80 9.36 -19.73
N ALA A 371 18.86 10.12 -19.44
CA ALA A 371 20.13 10.04 -20.17
C ALA A 371 21.24 9.39 -19.32
N TRP A 372 21.92 8.40 -19.89
CA TRP A 372 23.02 7.69 -19.24
C TRP A 372 24.25 7.55 -20.14
N SER A 373 25.42 7.52 -19.51
CA SER A 373 26.70 7.15 -20.12
C SER A 373 27.08 5.74 -19.66
N TYR A 374 27.26 4.80 -20.58
CA TYR A 374 27.84 3.50 -20.33
C TYR A 374 29.35 3.54 -20.52
N ASN A 375 30.09 3.29 -19.44
CA ASN A 375 31.52 3.57 -19.36
C ASN A 375 32.40 2.34 -19.14
N LYS A 376 31.80 1.15 -18.99
CA LYS A 376 32.52 -0.07 -18.63
C LYS A 376 32.22 -1.23 -19.59
N PRO A 377 32.84 -1.25 -20.78
CA PRO A 377 32.69 -2.32 -21.76
C PRO A 377 32.79 -3.73 -21.18
N GLY A 378 31.91 -4.62 -21.64
CA GLY A 378 31.84 -6.01 -21.18
C GLY A 378 31.11 -6.20 -19.85
N ASP A 379 30.63 -5.14 -19.20
CA ASP A 379 29.77 -5.21 -18.01
C ASP A 379 28.30 -4.96 -18.38
N TRP A 380 27.37 -5.45 -17.56
CA TRP A 380 25.93 -5.30 -17.79
C TRP A 380 25.43 -3.92 -17.31
N PHE A 381 24.33 -3.44 -17.84
CA PHE A 381 23.61 -2.27 -17.30
C PHE A 381 22.13 -2.57 -17.16
N GLY A 382 21.46 -1.85 -16.28
CA GLY A 382 20.01 -1.92 -16.18
C GLY A 382 19.43 -0.89 -15.23
N ALA A 383 18.19 -0.53 -15.50
CA ALA A 383 17.42 0.38 -14.69
C ALA A 383 15.91 0.11 -14.79
N SER A 384 15.13 0.67 -13.89
CA SER A 384 13.67 0.71 -13.99
C SER A 384 13.07 2.02 -13.52
N ILE A 385 11.82 2.24 -13.93
CA ILE A 385 10.94 3.26 -13.39
C ILE A 385 9.91 2.53 -12.53
N GLN A 386 10.12 2.58 -11.22
CA GLN A 386 9.30 1.87 -10.26
C GLN A 386 8.28 2.81 -9.64
N SER A 387 7.00 2.48 -9.74
CA SER A 387 5.92 3.20 -9.09
C SER A 387 5.97 2.98 -7.57
N ARG A 388 5.73 4.05 -6.79
CA ARG A 388 5.62 3.94 -5.33
C ARG A 388 4.31 3.29 -4.88
N SER A 389 3.32 3.22 -5.76
CA SER A 389 2.04 2.54 -5.50
C SER A 389 1.81 1.47 -6.55
N ILE A 390 1.10 0.40 -6.16
CA ILE A 390 0.66 -0.63 -7.09
C ILE A 390 -0.22 0.03 -8.17
N ARG A 391 0.00 -0.34 -9.43
CA ARG A 391 -0.79 0.12 -10.58
C ARG A 391 -1.54 -1.04 -11.19
N ASP A 392 -2.85 -0.89 -11.31
CA ASP A 392 -3.68 -1.81 -12.09
C ASP A 392 -3.73 -1.32 -13.54
N MET A 393 -2.98 -2.01 -14.41
CA MET A 393 -2.87 -1.75 -15.83
C MET A 393 -3.74 -2.71 -16.67
N THR A 394 -4.71 -3.41 -16.07
CA THR A 394 -5.51 -4.44 -16.76
C THR A 394 -6.24 -3.91 -18.01
N ASN A 395 -6.73 -2.68 -17.95
CA ASN A 395 -7.37 -1.98 -19.06
C ASN A 395 -6.46 -1.79 -20.29
N PHE A 396 -5.15 -1.82 -20.10
CA PHE A 396 -4.19 -1.67 -21.19
C PHE A 396 -3.83 -2.99 -21.86
N ARG A 397 -4.41 -4.14 -21.47
CA ARG A 397 -4.06 -5.46 -22.01
C ARG A 397 -4.07 -5.53 -23.54
N ASN A 398 -5.01 -4.82 -24.18
CA ASN A 398 -5.15 -4.73 -25.64
C ASN A 398 -4.53 -3.47 -26.25
N GLY A 399 -3.89 -2.64 -25.42
CA GLY A 399 -3.20 -1.42 -25.81
C GLY A 399 -1.72 -1.64 -26.13
N THR A 400 -0.97 -0.55 -26.13
CA THR A 400 0.46 -0.55 -26.46
C THR A 400 1.27 0.28 -25.48
N VAL A 401 2.50 -0.13 -25.19
CA VAL A 401 3.51 0.74 -24.59
C VAL A 401 4.36 1.33 -25.71
N LYS A 402 4.46 2.66 -25.73
CA LYS A 402 5.31 3.43 -26.63
C LYS A 402 6.43 4.05 -25.83
N PHE A 403 7.62 4.07 -26.40
CA PHE A 403 8.74 4.85 -25.88
C PHE A 403 9.62 5.32 -27.03
N ARG A 404 10.37 6.38 -26.77
CA ARG A 404 11.42 6.87 -27.65
C ARG A 404 12.77 6.59 -27.04
N ILE A 405 13.73 6.25 -27.88
CA ILE A 405 15.11 5.97 -27.46
C ILE A 405 16.09 6.50 -28.50
N LYS A 406 17.19 7.10 -28.02
CA LYS A 406 18.39 7.42 -28.81
C LYS A 406 19.52 6.54 -28.29
N ILE A 407 19.92 5.54 -29.07
CA ILE A 407 20.93 4.54 -28.70
C ILE A 407 21.66 4.03 -29.97
N PRO A 408 22.97 3.73 -29.92
CA PRO A 408 23.68 3.21 -31.10
C PRO A 408 23.03 1.96 -31.69
N ALA A 409 22.98 1.89 -33.02
CA ALA A 409 22.32 0.80 -33.75
C ALA A 409 22.89 -0.59 -33.38
N ASN A 410 24.18 -0.67 -33.09
CA ASN A 410 24.91 -1.89 -32.76
C ASN A 410 24.78 -2.35 -31.29
N VAL A 411 23.95 -1.70 -30.46
CA VAL A 411 23.76 -2.08 -29.05
C VAL A 411 22.42 -2.79 -28.87
N SER A 412 22.44 -4.07 -28.47
CA SER A 412 21.25 -4.78 -28.04
C SER A 412 20.84 -4.41 -26.61
N PHE A 413 19.54 -4.47 -26.34
CA PHE A 413 18.96 -4.21 -25.01
C PHE A 413 17.65 -4.97 -24.82
N ASN A 414 17.12 -4.97 -23.61
CA ASN A 414 15.82 -5.52 -23.29
C ASN A 414 14.91 -4.47 -22.66
N ILE A 415 13.61 -4.60 -22.91
CA ILE A 415 12.53 -3.86 -22.21
C ILE A 415 11.70 -4.86 -21.42
N GLY A 416 11.33 -4.52 -20.19
CA GLY A 416 10.55 -5.43 -19.35
C GLY A 416 9.53 -4.74 -18.45
N LEU A 417 8.74 -5.59 -17.78
CA LEU A 417 7.78 -5.24 -16.73
C LEU A 417 7.90 -6.23 -15.58
N ALA A 418 7.60 -5.75 -14.37
CA ALA A 418 7.46 -6.61 -13.20
C ALA A 418 6.19 -6.28 -12.39
N ASP A 419 5.57 -7.34 -11.88
CA ASP A 419 4.48 -7.25 -10.91
C ASP A 419 4.97 -7.44 -9.47
N THR A 420 4.07 -7.26 -8.50
CA THR A 420 4.38 -7.48 -7.07
C THR A 420 4.47 -8.96 -6.67
N TYR A 421 4.24 -9.91 -7.58
CA TYR A 421 4.29 -11.35 -7.33
C TYR A 421 5.61 -11.97 -7.80
N THR A 422 6.63 -11.15 -8.06
CA THR A 422 7.95 -11.54 -8.59
C THR A 422 7.96 -11.99 -10.05
N ASN A 423 6.85 -11.90 -10.77
CA ASN A 423 6.85 -12.21 -12.19
C ASN A 423 7.48 -11.05 -12.96
N VAL A 424 8.38 -11.40 -13.88
CA VAL A 424 9.03 -10.46 -14.79
C VAL A 424 8.96 -11.03 -16.20
N ASN A 425 8.70 -10.17 -17.19
CA ASN A 425 8.82 -10.53 -18.59
C ASN A 425 9.73 -9.53 -19.32
N TRP A 426 10.62 -10.06 -20.16
CA TRP A 426 11.62 -9.29 -20.90
C TRP A 426 11.45 -9.52 -22.40
N LEU A 427 11.51 -8.43 -23.17
CA LEU A 427 11.55 -8.44 -24.62
C LEU A 427 12.91 -7.94 -25.10
N ASN A 428 13.56 -8.72 -25.96
CA ASN A 428 14.85 -8.37 -26.54
C ASN A 428 14.69 -7.47 -27.78
N PHE A 429 15.56 -6.47 -27.88
CA PHE A 429 15.78 -5.61 -29.04
C PHE A 429 17.20 -5.87 -29.57
N PRO A 430 17.35 -6.73 -30.59
CA PRO A 430 18.66 -7.08 -31.11
C PRO A 430 19.38 -5.89 -31.78
N ALA A 431 20.71 -5.94 -31.76
CA ALA A 431 21.54 -4.99 -32.50
C ALA A 431 21.21 -5.02 -34.00
N ASN A 432 21.25 -3.84 -34.65
CA ASN A 432 21.05 -3.62 -36.08
C ASN A 432 19.74 -4.20 -36.67
N THR A 433 18.78 -4.54 -35.83
CA THR A 433 17.52 -5.19 -36.24
C THR A 433 16.33 -4.32 -35.85
N THR A 434 15.41 -4.09 -36.79
CA THR A 434 14.14 -3.42 -36.45
C THR A 434 13.26 -4.37 -35.67
N ALA A 435 12.88 -3.98 -34.45
CA ALA A 435 11.96 -4.71 -33.59
C ALA A 435 10.89 -3.74 -33.08
N PHE A 436 9.62 -4.15 -33.10
CA PHE A 436 8.49 -3.33 -32.64
C PHE A 436 8.43 -1.92 -33.28
N GLY A 437 8.83 -1.81 -34.55
CA GLY A 437 8.87 -0.54 -35.29
C GLY A 437 10.09 0.35 -35.01
N LEU A 438 10.99 -0.06 -34.11
CA LEU A 438 12.17 0.73 -33.76
C LEU A 438 13.22 0.71 -34.88
N VAL A 439 13.37 1.83 -35.58
CA VAL A 439 14.43 2.03 -36.58
C VAL A 439 15.79 2.17 -35.89
N ARG A 440 16.82 1.47 -36.41
CA ARG A 440 18.16 1.38 -35.80
C ARG A 440 19.18 2.23 -36.57
N ASN A 441 19.25 3.53 -36.27
CA ASN A 441 20.20 4.45 -36.90
C ASN A 441 21.01 5.32 -35.91
N GLY A 442 20.86 5.14 -34.60
CA GLY A 442 21.56 5.94 -33.59
C GLY A 442 20.86 7.25 -33.20
N ASP A 443 19.81 7.64 -33.93
CA ASP A 443 18.99 8.80 -33.61
C ASP A 443 17.73 8.43 -32.83
N TRP A 444 16.99 9.44 -32.38
CA TRP A 444 15.71 9.23 -31.71
C TRP A 444 14.74 8.46 -32.61
N ALA A 445 14.30 7.30 -32.14
CA ALA A 445 13.30 6.48 -32.81
C ALA A 445 12.27 5.96 -31.81
N THR A 446 11.09 5.62 -32.30
CA THR A 446 9.98 5.10 -31.49
C THR A 446 9.90 3.59 -31.59
N ALA A 447 9.69 2.93 -30.46
CA ALA A 447 9.18 1.56 -30.40
C ALA A 447 7.71 1.57 -29.96
N THR A 448 6.90 0.66 -30.50
CA THR A 448 5.51 0.46 -30.08
C THR A 448 5.29 -1.03 -29.83
N ILE A 449 5.15 -1.39 -28.56
CA ILE A 449 5.05 -2.78 -28.11
C ILE A 449 3.60 -3.08 -27.67
N PRO A 450 2.93 -4.13 -28.18
CA PRO A 450 1.66 -4.58 -27.62
C PRO A 450 1.82 -4.96 -26.14
N VAL A 451 0.94 -4.48 -25.27
CA VAL A 451 1.01 -4.78 -23.82
C VAL A 451 0.91 -6.27 -23.55
N SER A 452 0.07 -7.00 -24.30
CA SER A 452 -0.03 -8.46 -24.20
C SER A 452 1.31 -9.17 -24.45
N THR A 453 2.13 -8.66 -25.37
CA THR A 453 3.47 -9.17 -25.63
C THR A 453 4.44 -8.79 -24.52
N LEU A 454 4.39 -7.54 -24.05
CA LEU A 454 5.29 -7.04 -23.01
C LEU A 454 5.03 -7.68 -21.65
N ALA A 455 3.77 -7.90 -21.28
CA ALA A 455 3.39 -8.58 -20.04
C ALA A 455 3.64 -10.10 -20.11
N GLY A 456 3.50 -10.70 -21.30
CA GLY A 456 3.60 -12.14 -21.44
C GLY A 456 2.52 -12.89 -20.62
N PRO A 457 2.73 -14.19 -20.34
CA PRO A 457 1.70 -15.02 -19.72
C PRO A 457 1.59 -14.90 -18.19
N LEU A 458 2.65 -14.43 -17.51
CA LEU A 458 2.74 -14.49 -16.05
C LEU A 458 2.59 -13.14 -15.35
N VAL A 459 2.95 -12.03 -16.00
CA VAL A 459 2.87 -10.70 -15.37
C VAL A 459 1.41 -10.33 -15.14
N ALA A 460 1.07 -10.13 -13.86
CA ALA A 460 -0.24 -9.74 -13.39
C ALA A 460 -0.44 -8.22 -13.57
N LEU A 461 -1.10 -7.83 -14.67
CA LEU A 461 -1.38 -6.41 -14.97
C LEU A 461 -2.14 -5.67 -13.86
N GLN A 462 -2.89 -6.37 -13.00
CA GLN A 462 -3.59 -5.78 -11.86
C GLN A 462 -2.68 -5.35 -10.71
N SER A 463 -1.38 -5.68 -10.78
CA SER A 463 -0.44 -5.47 -9.68
C SER A 463 0.95 -5.05 -10.15
N ILE A 464 1.03 -4.11 -11.10
CA ILE A 464 2.30 -3.65 -11.68
C ILE A 464 2.99 -2.66 -10.73
N VAL A 465 4.31 -2.82 -10.58
CA VAL A 465 5.15 -1.91 -9.80
C VAL A 465 6.29 -1.33 -10.65
N ASP A 466 6.92 -2.13 -11.51
CA ASP A 466 7.90 -1.65 -12.50
C ASP A 466 7.22 -1.51 -13.87
N LEU A 467 6.81 -0.29 -14.20
CA LEU A 467 6.04 0.01 -15.42
C LEU A 467 6.91 0.15 -16.67
N PHE A 468 8.23 0.25 -16.49
CA PHE A 468 9.20 0.24 -17.58
C PHE A 468 10.57 -0.14 -17.02
N MET A 469 11.07 -1.30 -17.45
CA MET A 469 12.40 -1.80 -17.13
C MET A 469 13.27 -1.78 -18.39
N PHE A 470 14.55 -1.49 -18.24
CA PHE A 470 15.52 -1.45 -19.33
C PHE A 470 16.81 -2.15 -18.89
N SER A 471 17.38 -3.02 -19.72
CA SER A 471 18.65 -3.68 -19.41
C SER A 471 19.47 -3.98 -20.66
N SER A 472 20.76 -4.25 -20.48
CA SER A 472 21.60 -4.84 -21.53
C SER A 472 21.15 -6.26 -21.84
N ASP A 473 21.35 -6.71 -23.08
CA ASP A 473 21.24 -8.13 -23.41
C ASP A 473 22.45 -8.89 -22.83
N GLY A 474 22.20 -9.79 -21.86
CA GLY A 474 23.25 -10.56 -21.19
C GLY A 474 24.05 -11.47 -22.11
N ASN A 475 23.51 -11.85 -23.27
CA ASN A 475 24.23 -12.65 -24.27
C ASN A 475 25.08 -11.79 -25.22
N ASN A 476 24.87 -10.48 -25.24
CA ASN A 476 25.46 -9.55 -26.21
C ASN A 476 25.82 -8.23 -25.52
N LEU A 477 26.68 -8.30 -24.49
CA LEU A 477 27.11 -7.11 -23.75
C LEU A 477 27.92 -6.15 -24.64
N PRO A 478 27.74 -4.82 -24.53
CA PRO A 478 28.47 -3.88 -25.37
C PRO A 478 29.97 -3.90 -25.10
N THR A 479 30.75 -3.82 -26.17
CA THR A 479 32.23 -3.86 -26.13
C THR A 479 32.87 -2.47 -26.24
N THR A 480 32.06 -1.41 -26.37
CA THR A 480 32.52 -0.02 -26.42
C THR A 480 31.65 0.86 -25.53
N ALA A 481 32.23 1.96 -25.03
CA ALA A 481 31.48 2.98 -24.30
C ALA A 481 30.54 3.74 -25.24
N PHE A 482 29.39 4.18 -24.73
CA PHE A 482 28.40 4.97 -25.47
C PHE A 482 27.47 5.73 -24.52
N GLN A 483 26.71 6.67 -25.04
CA GLN A 483 25.57 7.27 -24.33
C GLN A 483 24.26 6.84 -24.96
N PHE A 484 23.22 6.79 -24.14
CA PHE A 484 21.86 6.56 -24.60
C PHE A 484 20.85 7.34 -23.76
N ALA A 485 19.70 7.62 -24.36
CA ALA A 485 18.62 8.35 -23.72
C ALA A 485 17.27 7.72 -24.04
N ILE A 486 16.36 7.70 -23.06
CA ILE A 486 14.98 7.22 -23.18
C ILE A 486 14.04 8.35 -22.77
N ASP A 487 12.96 8.53 -23.52
CA ASP A 487 11.96 9.58 -23.32
C ASP A 487 10.59 9.15 -23.84
N ASP A 488 9.54 9.92 -23.55
CA ASP A 488 8.16 9.75 -24.05
C ASP A 488 7.61 8.32 -23.85
N ILE A 489 7.74 7.80 -22.63
CA ILE A 489 7.25 6.47 -22.24
C ILE A 489 5.77 6.57 -21.87
N VAL A 490 4.90 6.05 -22.73
CA VAL A 490 3.44 6.16 -22.60
C VAL A 490 2.76 4.81 -22.85
N TRP A 491 1.89 4.41 -21.93
CA TRP A 491 0.91 3.37 -22.15
C TRP A 491 -0.31 3.98 -22.85
N ASP A 492 -0.67 3.44 -24.00
CA ASP A 492 -1.72 3.96 -24.89
C ASP A 492 -2.85 2.93 -25.06
N ALA A 493 -4.06 3.42 -25.29
CA ALA A 493 -5.29 2.66 -25.42
C ALA A 493 -5.63 1.79 -24.20
N GLY A 494 -5.58 2.37 -22.99
CA GLY A 494 -6.23 1.86 -21.79
C GLY A 494 -7.74 1.97 -21.93
N THR A 495 -8.35 1.18 -22.79
CA THR A 495 -9.80 1.03 -22.78
C THR A 495 -10.17 0.34 -21.48
N PRO A 496 -11.07 0.88 -20.62
CA PRO A 496 -11.66 0.09 -19.55
C PRO A 496 -11.96 -1.28 -20.11
N ALA A 497 -11.40 -2.34 -19.51
CA ALA A 497 -11.53 -3.70 -20.01
C ALA A 497 -12.96 -3.82 -20.47
N GLN A 498 -13.17 -3.93 -21.79
CA GLN A 498 -14.49 -3.79 -22.39
C GLN A 498 -15.33 -4.74 -21.57
N SER A 499 -16.25 -4.16 -20.77
CA SER A 499 -17.05 -4.94 -19.83
C SER A 499 -17.51 -6.11 -20.65
N ALA A 500 -17.24 -7.35 -20.18
CA ALA A 500 -17.65 -8.56 -20.89
C ALA A 500 -19.00 -8.25 -21.55
N PRO A 501 -19.21 -8.59 -22.84
CA PRO A 501 -20.30 -8.00 -23.61
C PRO A 501 -21.65 -8.11 -22.90
N GLN A 502 -21.77 -9.05 -21.97
CA GLN A 502 -22.74 -9.11 -20.89
C GLN A 502 -22.15 -8.70 -19.52
N TYR A 503 -22.78 -7.73 -18.85
CA TYR A 503 -22.37 -7.23 -17.53
C TYR A 503 -23.57 -6.79 -16.68
N VAL A 504 -23.32 -6.52 -15.40
CA VAL A 504 -24.33 -6.00 -14.45
C VAL A 504 -23.88 -4.69 -13.82
N THR A 505 -24.83 -3.83 -13.49
CA THR A 505 -24.59 -2.55 -12.80
C THR A 505 -25.70 -2.30 -11.79
N GLN A 506 -25.36 -1.99 -10.55
CA GLN A 506 -26.34 -1.55 -9.56
C GLN A 506 -26.69 -0.09 -9.84
N VAL A 507 -27.89 0.15 -10.38
CA VAL A 507 -28.36 1.47 -10.82
C VAL A 507 -29.12 2.22 -9.73
N ALA A 508 -29.51 1.53 -8.66
CA ALA A 508 -30.07 2.10 -7.45
C ALA A 508 -29.81 1.15 -6.25
N PRO A 509 -29.94 1.61 -4.99
CA PRO A 509 -29.74 0.76 -3.80
C PRO A 509 -30.53 -0.56 -3.79
N THR A 510 -31.64 -0.62 -4.53
CA THR A 510 -32.53 -1.78 -4.58
C THR A 510 -32.69 -2.34 -6.00
N THR A 511 -31.87 -1.91 -6.97
CA THR A 511 -32.05 -2.27 -8.38
C THR A 511 -30.73 -2.62 -9.06
N LEU A 512 -30.69 -3.82 -9.66
CA LEU A 512 -29.59 -4.31 -10.47
C LEU A 512 -30.01 -4.34 -11.94
N ARG A 513 -29.23 -3.69 -12.82
CA ARG A 513 -29.40 -3.72 -14.27
C ARG A 513 -28.46 -4.75 -14.89
N PHE A 514 -29.02 -5.68 -15.64
CA PHE A 514 -28.31 -6.60 -16.52
C PHE A 514 -28.24 -5.99 -17.91
N THR A 515 -27.08 -6.07 -18.55
CA THR A 515 -26.83 -5.50 -19.88
C THR A 515 -26.13 -6.51 -20.75
N SER A 516 -26.54 -6.63 -22.02
CA SER A 516 -25.83 -7.32 -23.08
C SER A 516 -25.70 -6.40 -24.30
N THR A 517 -24.48 -6.25 -24.80
CA THR A 517 -24.11 -5.37 -25.92
C THR A 517 -23.90 -6.14 -27.23
N VAL A 518 -24.23 -7.43 -27.24
CA VAL A 518 -24.08 -8.33 -28.37
C VAL A 518 -25.33 -9.17 -28.55
N GLY A 519 -25.50 -9.69 -29.77
CA GLY A 519 -26.61 -10.54 -30.14
C GLY A 519 -27.88 -9.76 -30.49
N GLU A 520 -28.64 -10.34 -31.42
CA GLU A 520 -29.95 -9.81 -31.83
C GLU A 520 -31.00 -9.96 -30.72
N TRP A 521 -30.70 -10.75 -29.70
CA TRP A 521 -31.46 -10.86 -28.47
C TRP A 521 -30.57 -11.43 -27.36
N ALA A 522 -30.95 -11.15 -26.11
CA ALA A 522 -30.38 -11.78 -24.93
C ALA A 522 -31.48 -12.11 -23.90
N ASP A 523 -31.31 -13.24 -23.23
CA ASP A 523 -32.01 -13.64 -22.02
C ASP A 523 -31.05 -13.54 -20.83
N VAL A 524 -31.58 -13.15 -19.68
CA VAL A 524 -30.87 -13.27 -18.40
C VAL A 524 -31.55 -14.31 -17.53
N HIS A 525 -30.74 -15.17 -16.93
CA HIS A 525 -31.14 -16.18 -15.96
C HIS A 525 -30.57 -15.74 -14.62
N TYR A 526 -31.40 -15.47 -13.62
CA TYR A 526 -30.89 -15.01 -12.32
C TYR A 526 -31.68 -15.58 -11.13
N ALA A 527 -31.03 -15.72 -9.99
CA ALA A 527 -31.63 -16.13 -8.72
C ALA A 527 -31.10 -15.23 -7.60
N VAL A 528 -31.96 -14.83 -6.67
CA VAL A 528 -31.59 -13.99 -5.52
C VAL A 528 -31.47 -14.87 -4.28
N ASN A 529 -30.32 -14.84 -3.62
CA ASN A 529 -29.96 -15.68 -2.48
C ASN A 529 -30.18 -17.17 -2.80
N ASN A 530 -31.02 -17.85 -2.02
CA ASN A 530 -31.43 -19.23 -2.23
C ASN A 530 -32.82 -19.34 -2.89
N GLY A 531 -33.28 -18.26 -3.54
CA GLY A 531 -34.55 -18.22 -4.27
C GLY A 531 -34.52 -19.02 -5.57
N GLY A 532 -35.69 -19.20 -6.17
CA GLY A 532 -35.83 -19.85 -7.48
C GLY A 532 -35.23 -19.01 -8.61
N GLN A 533 -34.76 -19.70 -9.67
CA GLN A 533 -34.25 -19.05 -10.87
C GLN A 533 -35.39 -18.38 -11.67
N MET A 534 -35.15 -17.15 -12.09
CA MET A 534 -35.96 -16.35 -12.99
C MET A 534 -35.27 -16.29 -14.35
N ASN A 535 -36.02 -16.45 -15.43
CA ASN A 535 -35.51 -16.36 -16.80
C ASN A 535 -36.26 -15.22 -17.50
N VAL A 536 -35.53 -14.23 -18.02
CA VAL A 536 -36.13 -13.01 -18.54
C VAL A 536 -35.53 -12.63 -19.89
N ARG A 537 -36.39 -12.48 -20.90
CA ARG A 537 -36.03 -11.83 -22.17
C ARG A 537 -35.75 -10.36 -21.94
N MET A 538 -34.52 -9.97 -22.20
CA MET A 538 -34.06 -8.60 -22.03
C MET A 538 -34.62 -7.71 -23.14
N ARG A 539 -34.86 -6.43 -22.83
CA ARG A 539 -35.37 -5.46 -23.78
C ARG A 539 -34.24 -4.95 -24.67
N LEU A 540 -34.29 -5.26 -25.97
CA LEU A 540 -33.37 -4.73 -26.96
C LEU A 540 -33.76 -3.30 -27.37
N GLN A 541 -32.82 -2.36 -27.25
CA GLN A 541 -32.95 -1.01 -27.77
C GLN A 541 -31.58 -0.54 -28.31
N ASN A 542 -31.54 -0.07 -29.55
CA ASN A 542 -30.32 0.43 -30.21
C ASN A 542 -29.12 -0.56 -30.14
N GLY A 543 -29.38 -1.86 -30.31
CA GLY A 543 -28.33 -2.90 -30.28
C GLY A 543 -27.88 -3.31 -28.87
N VAL A 544 -28.51 -2.80 -27.81
CA VAL A 544 -28.21 -3.17 -26.43
C VAL A 544 -29.44 -3.78 -25.77
N SER A 545 -29.29 -4.98 -25.25
CA SER A 545 -30.32 -5.68 -24.48
C SER A 545 -30.17 -5.34 -22.99
N THR A 546 -31.25 -4.93 -22.32
CA THR A 546 -31.22 -4.58 -20.89
C THR A 546 -32.40 -5.17 -20.11
N PHE A 547 -32.18 -5.48 -18.83
CA PHE A 547 -33.24 -5.84 -17.88
C PHE A 547 -32.90 -5.29 -16.49
N GLU A 548 -33.89 -4.82 -15.72
CA GLU A 548 -33.70 -4.32 -14.36
C GLU A 548 -34.45 -5.18 -13.35
N ALA A 549 -33.72 -5.84 -12.45
CA ALA A 549 -34.28 -6.50 -11.29
C ALA A 549 -34.35 -5.49 -10.13
N SER A 550 -35.55 -5.12 -9.74
CA SER A 550 -35.83 -4.22 -8.61
C SER A 550 -36.28 -4.98 -7.36
N GLY A 551 -36.33 -4.30 -6.22
CA GLY A 551 -36.77 -4.86 -4.95
C GLY A 551 -35.70 -5.66 -4.19
N LEU A 552 -34.45 -5.53 -4.61
CA LEU A 552 -33.29 -6.15 -3.96
C LEU A 552 -32.88 -5.37 -2.70
N LYS A 553 -32.16 -6.00 -1.78
CA LYS A 553 -31.67 -5.41 -0.53
C LYS A 553 -30.15 -5.46 -0.46
N VAL A 554 -29.55 -4.52 0.28
CA VAL A 554 -28.11 -4.56 0.61
C VAL A 554 -27.77 -5.93 1.22
N GLY A 555 -26.75 -6.57 0.67
CA GLY A 555 -26.33 -7.93 1.06
C GLY A 555 -27.02 -9.08 0.30
N ASP A 556 -28.04 -8.83 -0.52
CA ASP A 556 -28.61 -9.86 -1.39
C ASP A 556 -27.56 -10.34 -2.40
N VAL A 557 -27.45 -11.66 -2.55
CA VAL A 557 -26.52 -12.32 -3.48
C VAL A 557 -27.29 -12.75 -4.72
N VAL A 558 -27.08 -12.07 -5.85
CA VAL A 558 -27.71 -12.36 -7.14
C VAL A 558 -26.79 -13.25 -7.97
N ARG A 559 -27.15 -14.52 -8.16
CA ARG A 559 -26.46 -15.41 -9.12
C ARG A 559 -27.09 -15.24 -10.49
N TYR A 560 -26.29 -15.15 -11.55
CA TYR A 560 -26.83 -14.92 -12.90
C TYR A 560 -25.94 -15.48 -14.02
N ASN A 561 -26.54 -15.74 -15.17
CA ASN A 561 -25.88 -15.94 -16.45
C ASN A 561 -26.77 -15.40 -17.58
N PHE A 562 -26.22 -15.29 -18.78
CA PHE A 562 -26.93 -14.84 -19.97
C PHE A 562 -26.98 -15.94 -21.01
N THR A 563 -28.05 -15.96 -21.80
CA THR A 563 -28.11 -16.66 -23.08
C THR A 563 -28.33 -15.63 -24.17
N TYR A 564 -27.55 -15.66 -25.24
CA TYR A 564 -27.71 -14.69 -26.34
C TYR A 564 -27.41 -15.33 -27.68
N TRP A 565 -27.89 -14.71 -28.76
CA TRP A 565 -27.58 -15.15 -30.12
C TRP A 565 -26.20 -14.68 -30.57
N ASP A 566 -25.28 -15.60 -30.85
CA ASP A 566 -24.00 -15.29 -31.47
C ASP A 566 -24.15 -15.39 -33.01
N ALA A 567 -24.12 -14.24 -33.67
CA ALA A 567 -24.25 -14.17 -35.13
C ALA A 567 -23.05 -14.76 -35.88
N ALA A 568 -21.85 -14.74 -35.30
CA ALA A 568 -20.65 -15.32 -35.91
C ALA A 568 -20.65 -16.84 -35.78
N ALA A 569 -21.12 -17.35 -34.64
CA ALA A 569 -21.20 -18.78 -34.37
C ALA A 569 -22.50 -19.43 -34.84
N ASN A 570 -23.51 -18.62 -35.20
CA ASN A 570 -24.84 -19.03 -35.69
C ASN A 570 -25.58 -19.98 -34.72
N HIS A 571 -25.45 -19.75 -33.42
CA HIS A 571 -26.19 -20.46 -32.37
C HIS A 571 -26.33 -19.59 -31.11
N ALA A 572 -27.20 -20.02 -30.19
CA ALA A 572 -27.32 -19.39 -28.88
C ALA A 572 -26.19 -19.85 -27.95
N VAL A 573 -25.57 -18.90 -27.25
CA VAL A 573 -24.44 -19.14 -26.35
C VAL A 573 -24.84 -18.77 -24.92
N ASP A 574 -24.53 -19.66 -23.98
CA ASP A 574 -24.68 -19.43 -22.54
C ASP A 574 -23.36 -18.92 -21.95
N THR A 575 -23.42 -17.84 -21.18
CA THR A 575 -22.27 -17.40 -20.39
C THR A 575 -22.10 -18.29 -19.17
N VAL A 576 -20.87 -18.36 -18.65
CA VAL A 576 -20.61 -18.98 -17.34
C VAL A 576 -21.42 -18.26 -16.24
N PRO A 577 -21.97 -18.99 -15.25
CA PRO A 577 -22.61 -18.38 -14.09
C PRO A 577 -21.69 -17.44 -13.33
N GLN A 578 -22.24 -16.30 -12.92
CA GLN A 578 -21.61 -15.22 -12.18
C GLN A 578 -22.44 -14.89 -10.92
N THR A 579 -21.89 -14.07 -10.02
CA THR A 579 -22.59 -13.62 -8.81
C THR A 579 -22.33 -12.13 -8.57
N TYR A 580 -23.35 -11.42 -8.08
CA TYR A 580 -23.27 -10.03 -7.66
C TYR A 580 -23.88 -9.87 -6.27
N THR A 581 -23.17 -9.23 -5.34
CA THR A 581 -23.72 -8.90 -4.02
C THR A 581 -24.09 -7.42 -3.99
N MET A 582 -25.37 -7.14 -3.74
CA MET A 582 -25.91 -5.79 -3.63
C MET A 582 -25.16 -5.00 -2.56
N GLN A 583 -24.65 -3.83 -2.94
CA GLN A 583 -23.92 -2.88 -2.09
C GLN A 583 -24.84 -1.90 -1.40
#